data_AF-A0AAV9UM24-F1
#
_entry.id   AF-A0AAV9UM24-F1
#
_cell.length_a   1.000
_cell.length_b   1.000
_cell.length_c   1.000
_cell.angle_alpha   90.00
_cell.angle_beta   90.00
_cell.angle_gamma   90.00
#
_symmetry.space_group_name_H-M   'P 1'
#
loop_
_entity.id
_entity.type
_entity.pdbx_description
1 polymer ?
#
loop_
_entity_poly.entity_id
_entity_poly.type
_entity_poly.pdbx_seq_one_letter_code
_entity_poly.pdbx_strand_id
1 'polypeptide(L)'
;MALFGNNRNSRSSGAVSNSGTCKRSFGQKIKDMILRKRKRKEPEPSTPTSFRVLRTRPSRLTISSPLSTITPAVVTSVPVTATPAATPFSFTALAATGAAAVVAAVGTNTAAEMQKLRQLEETTKNIPRYLFRACSPTSGGGLKGLNTIDGIFPHAFVDANGKRLPNGGHKSINDIPYQITRRMAMGHLSGQRPARNDPTYSQFSSWAATFALVLQYGHSRASQGGLICVLDRYNLPKHTKVYHCPDMMRAGLCDSPYDHEYLVHGPVEGEGFKAVPVQALLDLGLYTEIPCVQPHSARYWWGPIPQRDWESLFPAKEFSEKQVKKLRKIADEFGEAFALPVLAAFVTLDRRKLDKNGKFSSKDLQIFADAVEDLYVPEEFGTEKSIVQPAGVYVQGYPMVAQLVELLKGLVEHQYGRGVRAARRRRIEVEDLSRELGALALPEKKSVDLGGRLSTSIAFGVSDVVVAAG
;
A
#
# COMPACT_ATOMS: atom_id res chain seq x y z
N MET A 1 40.33 12.58 -45.54
CA MET A 1 40.15 13.99 -45.94
C MET A 1 40.26 14.84 -44.69
N ALA A 2 41.37 15.57 -44.60
CA ALA A 2 41.66 16.56 -43.57
C ALA A 2 41.06 17.92 -43.95
N LEU A 3 40.92 18.81 -42.96
CA LEU A 3 41.07 20.29 -42.99
C LEU A 3 40.54 20.80 -41.62
N PHE A 4 41.40 21.03 -40.62
CA PHE A 4 42.12 22.26 -40.27
C PHE A 4 41.27 23.46 -39.80
N GLY A 5 41.61 23.99 -38.62
CA GLY A 5 41.10 25.25 -38.08
C GLY A 5 41.56 25.55 -36.65
N ASN A 6 42.88 25.67 -36.42
CA ASN A 6 43.46 26.24 -35.20
C ASN A 6 43.37 27.78 -35.25
N ASN A 7 43.15 28.45 -34.11
CA ASN A 7 43.96 29.63 -33.78
C ASN A 7 44.05 29.93 -32.27
N ARG A 8 45.29 30.21 -31.85
CA ARG A 8 45.75 30.61 -30.51
C ARG A 8 46.11 32.10 -30.54
N ASN A 9 46.04 32.77 -29.39
CA ASN A 9 47.08 33.63 -28.76
C ASN A 9 46.43 34.50 -27.66
N SER A 10 46.79 34.35 -26.37
CA SER A 10 47.90 35.01 -25.63
C SER A 10 47.64 36.52 -25.39
N ARG A 11 47.88 37.18 -24.25
CA ARG A 11 48.88 37.02 -23.17
C ARG A 11 48.56 38.01 -22.00
N SER A 12 49.02 37.69 -20.77
CA SER A 12 49.58 38.53 -19.66
C SER A 12 49.03 39.95 -19.35
N SER A 13 49.03 40.56 -18.16
CA SER A 13 49.66 40.37 -16.84
C SER A 13 49.20 41.55 -15.96
N GLY A 14 49.09 41.38 -14.63
CA GLY A 14 48.96 42.50 -13.70
C GLY A 14 48.88 42.04 -12.25
N ALA A 15 50.00 42.13 -11.53
CA ALA A 15 50.12 41.88 -10.09
C ALA A 15 50.02 43.21 -9.31
N VAL A 16 49.28 43.26 -8.20
CA VAL A 16 49.51 44.17 -7.07
C VAL A 16 49.09 43.48 -5.76
N SER A 17 49.82 43.84 -4.71
CA SER A 17 50.09 43.26 -3.40
C SER A 17 49.04 43.38 -2.29
N ASN A 18 49.09 42.39 -1.38
CA ASN A 18 49.00 42.41 0.09
C ASN A 18 48.01 43.33 0.83
N SER A 19 47.14 42.69 1.63
CA SER A 19 47.02 43.03 3.07
C SER A 19 46.58 41.79 3.86
N GLY A 20 47.42 41.36 4.79
CA GLY A 20 47.20 40.18 5.61
C GLY A 20 46.13 40.36 6.69
N THR A 21 45.34 39.32 6.91
CA THR A 21 44.54 39.16 8.12
C THR A 21 44.81 37.80 8.75
N CYS A 22 45.16 37.87 10.03
CA CYS A 22 45.58 36.80 10.92
C CYS A 22 44.62 35.58 10.88
N LYS A 23 45.18 34.39 10.59
CA LYS A 23 44.48 33.10 10.65
C LYS A 23 44.15 32.76 12.10
N ARG A 24 42.87 32.85 12.48
CA ARG A 24 42.36 32.18 13.68
C ARG A 24 42.33 30.67 13.44
N SER A 25 42.88 29.90 14.38
CA SER A 25 42.97 28.44 14.29
C SER A 25 41.59 27.78 14.34
N PHE A 26 41.47 26.63 13.66
CA PHE A 26 40.27 25.82 13.53
C PHE A 26 39.67 25.37 14.89
N GLY A 27 40.47 25.36 15.95
CA GLY A 27 40.05 25.02 17.32
C GLY A 27 39.24 26.11 18.04
N GLN A 28 39.31 27.38 17.62
CA GLN A 28 38.58 28.47 18.29
C GLN A 28 37.13 28.61 17.80
N LYS A 29 36.79 28.11 16.60
CA LYS A 29 35.43 28.15 16.02
C LYS A 29 34.45 27.13 16.62
N ILE A 30 34.94 26.12 17.34
CA ILE A 30 34.11 25.07 17.95
C ILE A 30 33.55 25.50 19.32
N LYS A 31 34.19 26.47 20.01
CA LYS A 31 33.72 26.95 21.32
C LYS A 31 32.56 27.95 21.24
N ASP A 32 32.40 28.66 20.12
CA ASP A 32 31.34 29.67 19.94
C ASP A 32 30.08 29.12 19.25
N MET A 33 30.05 27.83 18.91
CA MET A 33 28.89 27.17 18.29
C MET A 33 28.12 26.28 19.28
N ILE A 34 28.28 26.51 20.58
CA ILE A 34 27.43 25.92 21.64
C ILE A 34 26.45 26.99 22.11
N LEU A 35 25.43 27.25 21.30
CA LEU A 35 24.26 28.03 21.72
C LEU A 35 23.24 27.10 22.41
N ARG A 36 23.23 27.24 23.74
CA ARG A 36 22.07 27.26 24.66
C ARG A 36 20.91 26.30 24.35
N LYS A 37 20.95 25.12 24.99
CA LYS A 37 19.73 24.35 25.30
C LYS A 37 18.79 25.21 26.15
N ARG A 38 17.68 25.67 25.59
CA ARG A 38 16.54 26.17 26.37
C ARG A 38 15.99 25.02 27.20
N LYS A 39 16.00 25.17 28.53
CA LYS A 39 15.27 24.32 29.47
C LYS A 39 13.78 24.35 29.07
N ARG A 40 13.24 23.22 28.60
CA ARG A 40 11.79 23.01 28.54
C ARG A 40 11.29 22.91 29.99
N LYS A 41 10.25 23.67 30.29
CA LYS A 41 9.49 23.60 31.55
C LYS A 41 8.69 22.28 31.51
N GLU A 42 8.81 21.46 32.55
CA GLU A 42 7.98 20.26 32.71
C GLU A 42 6.49 20.65 32.74
N PRO A 43 5.61 19.94 32.02
CA PRO A 43 4.18 20.07 32.22
C PRO A 43 3.75 19.22 33.44
N GLU A 44 2.97 19.82 34.32
CA GLU A 44 2.33 19.12 35.44
C GLU A 44 1.38 18.00 34.95
N PRO A 45 1.17 16.95 35.77
CA PRO A 45 0.36 15.81 35.39
C PRO A 45 -1.13 16.16 35.46
N SER A 46 -1.79 16.29 34.31
CA SER A 46 -3.25 16.36 34.23
C SER A 46 -3.85 14.95 34.24
N THR A 47 -4.67 14.67 35.24
CA THR A 47 -5.56 13.50 35.36
C THR A 47 -6.63 13.46 34.26
N PRO A 48 -7.19 12.28 33.93
CA PRO A 48 -7.99 12.08 32.73
C PRO A 48 -9.43 12.56 32.93
N THR A 49 -9.91 13.45 32.07
CA THR A 49 -11.34 13.81 32.02
C THR A 49 -11.89 13.76 30.59
N SER A 50 -12.80 12.80 30.42
CA SER A 50 -14.01 12.82 29.61
C SER A 50 -14.02 13.46 28.21
N PHE A 51 -14.34 12.58 27.25
CA PHE A 51 -14.92 12.84 25.94
C PHE A 51 -15.74 14.14 25.86
N ARG A 52 -15.30 15.08 25.01
CA ARG A 52 -16.13 16.19 24.53
C ARG A 52 -16.29 16.09 23.02
N VAL A 53 -17.48 15.67 22.63
CA VAL A 53 -17.99 15.63 21.26
C VAL A 53 -18.13 17.07 20.75
N LEU A 54 -17.36 17.45 19.74
CA LEU A 54 -17.58 18.68 18.98
C LEU A 54 -18.49 18.37 17.79
N ARG A 55 -19.79 18.66 17.95
CA ARG A 55 -20.76 18.73 16.85
C ARG A 55 -20.68 20.12 16.22
N THR A 56 -20.22 20.22 14.99
CA THR A 56 -20.43 21.40 14.15
C THR A 56 -21.75 21.26 13.38
N ARG A 57 -22.53 22.35 13.35
CA ARG A 57 -23.83 22.45 12.65
C ARG A 57 -23.64 22.63 11.14
N PRO A 58 -24.63 22.21 10.32
CA PRO A 58 -24.55 22.28 8.86
C PRO A 58 -24.85 23.70 8.33
N SER A 59 -24.01 24.17 7.41
CA SER A 59 -24.28 25.35 6.59
C SER A 59 -25.21 24.97 5.43
N ARG A 60 -26.36 25.65 5.41
CA ARG A 60 -27.40 25.58 4.38
C ARG A 60 -27.00 26.52 3.24
N LEU A 61 -26.73 25.98 2.06
CA LEU A 61 -26.63 26.77 0.82
C LEU A 61 -27.62 26.23 -0.20
N THR A 62 -28.73 26.94 -0.31
CA THR A 62 -29.64 26.96 -1.46
C THR A 62 -28.95 27.65 -2.62
N ILE A 63 -28.74 26.95 -3.73
CA ILE A 63 -28.49 27.59 -5.03
C ILE A 63 -29.46 27.00 -6.06
N SER A 64 -30.21 27.92 -6.64
CA SER A 64 -31.20 27.81 -7.70
C SER A 64 -30.61 27.33 -9.02
N SER A 65 -31.32 26.42 -9.68
CA SER A 65 -31.16 26.12 -11.11
C SER A 65 -31.60 27.30 -11.98
N PRO A 66 -31.04 27.41 -13.20
CA PRO A 66 -31.85 27.78 -14.33
C PRO A 66 -31.90 26.67 -15.37
N LEU A 67 -33.13 26.47 -15.83
CA LEU A 67 -33.57 25.70 -16.98
C LEU A 67 -32.77 26.13 -18.23
N SER A 68 -32.22 25.15 -18.97
CA SER A 68 -31.78 25.37 -20.35
C SER A 68 -32.31 24.25 -21.24
N THR A 69 -33.27 24.65 -22.05
CA THR A 69 -33.93 23.94 -23.14
C THR A 69 -32.91 23.45 -24.17
N ILE A 70 -32.91 22.15 -24.47
CA ILE A 70 -32.16 21.59 -25.60
C ILE A 70 -33.13 20.76 -26.45
N THR A 71 -33.29 21.21 -27.69
CA THR A 71 -33.95 20.56 -28.82
C THR A 71 -33.30 19.23 -29.20
N PRO A 72 -34.07 18.19 -29.60
CA PRO A 72 -33.50 16.92 -30.04
C PRO A 72 -33.00 17.01 -31.49
N ALA A 73 -31.72 16.77 -31.69
CA ALA A 73 -31.15 16.52 -33.02
C ALA A 73 -31.28 15.02 -33.36
N VAL A 74 -31.95 14.76 -34.48
CA VAL A 74 -32.09 13.45 -35.11
C VAL A 74 -30.73 13.02 -35.66
N VAL A 75 -30.22 11.87 -35.20
CA VAL A 75 -29.04 11.21 -35.78
C VAL A 75 -29.49 9.93 -36.47
N THR A 76 -29.46 9.97 -37.80
CA THR A 76 -29.60 8.83 -38.70
C THR A 76 -28.37 7.92 -38.60
N SER A 77 -28.57 6.66 -38.21
CA SER A 77 -27.56 5.61 -38.22
C SER A 77 -27.54 4.89 -39.57
N VAL A 78 -26.38 4.80 -40.21
CA VAL A 78 -26.10 3.90 -41.34
C VAL A 78 -25.54 2.58 -40.78
N PRO A 79 -25.99 1.40 -41.25
CA PRO A 79 -25.48 0.13 -40.76
C PRO A 79 -24.14 -0.21 -41.42
N VAL A 80 -23.14 -0.59 -40.61
CA VAL A 80 -21.90 -1.19 -41.09
C VAL A 80 -21.99 -2.70 -40.91
N THR A 81 -21.89 -3.40 -42.03
CA THR A 81 -21.84 -4.86 -42.17
C THR A 81 -20.53 -5.38 -41.58
N ALA A 82 -20.61 -6.29 -40.61
CA ALA A 82 -19.46 -7.02 -40.09
C ALA A 82 -19.52 -8.50 -40.53
N THR A 83 -18.50 -8.94 -41.25
CA THR A 83 -18.25 -10.33 -41.64
C THR A 83 -17.71 -11.13 -40.45
N PRO A 84 -18.13 -12.40 -40.21
CA PRO A 84 -17.71 -13.16 -39.03
C PRO A 84 -16.47 -14.02 -39.29
N ALA A 85 -15.55 -14.05 -38.32
CA ALA A 85 -14.59 -15.13 -38.05
C ALA A 85 -14.19 -15.01 -36.55
N ALA A 86 -13.96 -16.04 -35.74
CA ALA A 86 -13.98 -17.48 -35.90
C ALA A 86 -14.66 -18.10 -34.66
N THR A 87 -15.24 -19.29 -34.83
CA THR A 87 -15.88 -20.12 -33.81
C THR A 87 -15.02 -20.36 -32.55
N PRO A 88 -15.53 -20.09 -31.34
CA PRO A 88 -15.09 -20.78 -30.13
C PRO A 88 -15.91 -22.07 -29.93
N PHE A 89 -15.23 -23.09 -29.42
CA PHE A 89 -15.76 -24.40 -29.07
C PHE A 89 -17.11 -24.31 -28.31
N SER A 90 -18.11 -24.97 -28.86
CA SER A 90 -19.43 -25.13 -28.23
C SER A 90 -19.37 -26.23 -27.18
N PHE A 91 -19.44 -25.88 -25.90
CA PHE A 91 -19.98 -26.78 -24.87
C PHE A 91 -21.48 -26.55 -24.79
N THR A 92 -22.23 -27.15 -25.72
CA THR A 92 -23.69 -27.20 -25.63
C THR A 92 -24.13 -28.30 -24.68
N ALA A 93 -24.98 -27.88 -23.74
CA ALA A 93 -26.07 -28.66 -23.15
C ALA A 93 -25.70 -29.84 -22.24
N LEU A 94 -25.38 -29.54 -20.98
CA LEU A 94 -25.83 -30.35 -19.85
C LEU A 94 -26.32 -29.45 -18.70
N ALA A 95 -27.28 -28.58 -19.01
CA ALA A 95 -27.90 -27.68 -18.03
C ALA A 95 -29.42 -27.82 -18.11
N ALA A 96 -30.01 -28.56 -17.17
CA ALA A 96 -31.36 -28.31 -16.65
C ALA A 96 -31.71 -29.21 -15.44
N THR A 97 -31.12 -30.39 -15.29
CA THR A 97 -31.52 -31.36 -14.25
C THR A 97 -30.56 -31.49 -13.06
N GLY A 98 -29.37 -30.88 -13.11
CA GLY A 98 -28.37 -30.94 -12.04
C GLY A 98 -28.42 -29.79 -11.02
N ALA A 99 -29.07 -28.67 -11.33
CA ALA A 99 -29.00 -27.47 -10.49
C ALA A 99 -29.72 -27.64 -9.13
N ALA A 100 -30.84 -28.38 -9.10
CA ALA A 100 -31.57 -28.65 -7.86
C ALA A 100 -30.93 -29.76 -7.01
N ALA A 101 -30.31 -30.77 -7.65
CA ALA A 101 -29.67 -31.88 -6.95
C ALA A 101 -28.32 -31.50 -6.32
N VAL A 102 -27.60 -30.52 -6.88
CA VAL A 102 -26.33 -30.04 -6.30
C VAL A 102 -26.56 -29.20 -5.06
N VAL A 103 -27.66 -28.44 -4.95
CA VAL A 103 -27.96 -27.60 -3.77
C VAL A 103 -28.22 -28.45 -2.52
N ALA A 104 -28.69 -29.69 -2.66
CA ALA A 104 -28.93 -30.60 -1.55
C ALA A 104 -27.66 -31.31 -1.02
N ALA A 105 -26.55 -31.27 -1.78
CA ALA A 105 -25.30 -31.95 -1.44
C ALA A 105 -24.14 -31.00 -1.09
N VAL A 106 -24.34 -29.68 -1.11
CA VAL A 106 -23.36 -28.70 -0.60
C VAL A 106 -23.46 -28.63 0.92
N GLY A 107 -23.23 -29.78 1.55
CA GLY A 107 -23.11 -29.92 2.99
C GLY A 107 -21.93 -29.11 3.50
N THR A 108 -22.02 -28.74 4.77
CA THR A 108 -20.95 -28.23 5.63
C THR A 108 -19.55 -28.64 5.17
N ASN A 109 -18.62 -27.69 5.20
CA ASN A 109 -17.20 -27.91 4.85
C ASN A 109 -16.64 -29.18 5.50
N THR A 110 -15.98 -30.03 4.72
CA THR A 110 -15.24 -31.17 5.26
C THR A 110 -14.10 -30.69 6.17
N ALA A 111 -13.61 -31.56 7.07
CA ALA A 111 -12.48 -31.23 7.93
C ALA A 111 -11.24 -30.79 7.12
N ALA A 112 -11.00 -31.43 5.97
CA ALA A 112 -9.91 -31.08 5.06
C ALA A 112 -10.11 -29.69 4.42
N GLU A 113 -11.32 -29.36 3.98
CA GLU A 113 -11.62 -28.02 3.44
C GLU A 113 -11.50 -26.93 4.51
N MET A 114 -11.96 -27.19 5.73
CA MET A 114 -11.77 -26.27 6.86
C MET A 114 -10.28 -26.07 7.18
N GLN A 115 -9.47 -27.12 7.09
CA GLN A 115 -8.02 -27.00 7.28
C GLN A 115 -7.38 -26.12 6.20
N LYS A 116 -7.78 -26.26 4.94
CA LYS A 116 -7.31 -25.39 3.84
C LYS A 116 -7.68 -23.93 4.08
N LEU A 117 -8.91 -23.66 4.52
CA LEU A 117 -9.35 -22.30 4.84
C LEU A 117 -8.59 -21.71 6.03
N ARG A 118 -8.32 -22.51 7.08
CA ARG A 118 -7.47 -22.07 8.21
C ARG A 118 -6.04 -21.75 7.77
N GLN A 119 -5.46 -22.58 6.91
CA GLN A 119 -4.13 -22.31 6.35
C GLN A 119 -4.12 -21.01 5.54
N LEU A 120 -5.18 -20.75 4.76
CA LEU A 120 -5.34 -19.49 4.04
C LEU A 120 -5.47 -18.29 4.99
N GLU A 121 -6.23 -18.40 6.08
CA GLU A 121 -6.32 -17.32 7.08
C GLU A 121 -4.95 -16.99 7.69
N GLU A 122 -4.11 -18.01 7.93
CA GLU A 122 -2.75 -17.81 8.42
C GLU A 122 -1.84 -17.06 7.43
N THR A 123 -2.08 -17.17 6.11
CA THR A 123 -1.27 -16.43 5.13
C THR A 123 -1.64 -14.95 5.09
N THR A 124 -2.80 -14.54 5.63
CA THR A 124 -3.23 -13.13 5.63
C THR A 124 -2.31 -12.23 6.44
N LYS A 125 -1.50 -12.79 7.36
CA LYS A 125 -0.47 -12.04 8.09
C LYS A 125 0.68 -11.56 7.18
N ASN A 126 0.79 -12.14 5.99
CA ASN A 126 1.87 -11.85 5.05
C ASN A 126 1.52 -10.76 4.03
N ILE A 127 0.27 -10.32 4.00
CA ILE A 127 -0.21 -9.42 2.96
C ILE A 127 0.23 -7.97 3.26
N PRO A 128 0.66 -7.21 2.23
CA PRO A 128 0.86 -5.78 2.24
C PRO A 128 -0.12 -4.99 3.10
N ARG A 129 0.41 -4.04 3.89
CA ARG A 129 -0.43 -3.07 4.60
C ARG A 129 -1.33 -2.30 3.64
N TYR A 130 -0.76 -1.77 2.57
CA TYR A 130 -1.52 -1.00 1.57
C TYR A 130 -1.70 -1.79 0.29
N LEU A 131 -2.90 -1.69 -0.28
CA LEU A 131 -3.21 -2.19 -1.61
C LEU A 131 -3.90 -1.10 -2.42
N PHE A 132 -3.84 -1.25 -3.72
CA PHE A 132 -4.23 -0.25 -4.70
C PHE A 132 -5.23 -0.84 -5.68
N ARG A 133 -6.13 -0.02 -6.20
CA ARG A 133 -7.12 -0.42 -7.20
C ARG A 133 -7.41 0.74 -8.13
N ALA A 134 -7.67 0.45 -9.39
CA ALA A 134 -8.32 1.39 -10.28
C ALA A 134 -9.71 0.85 -10.65
N CYS A 135 -10.70 1.73 -10.66
CA CYS A 135 -12.06 1.37 -11.04
C CYS A 135 -12.78 2.56 -11.65
N SER A 136 -14.03 2.36 -12.03
CA SER A 136 -14.97 3.40 -12.45
C SER A 136 -16.35 3.07 -11.86
N PRO A 137 -17.28 4.03 -11.78
CA PRO A 137 -18.67 3.75 -11.44
C PRO A 137 -19.33 2.68 -12.31
N THR A 138 -18.82 2.46 -13.53
CA THR A 138 -19.29 1.43 -14.47
C THR A 138 -18.57 0.08 -14.34
N SER A 139 -17.48 0.02 -13.56
CA SER A 139 -16.74 -1.23 -13.34
C SER A 139 -17.57 -2.24 -12.56
N GLY A 140 -17.33 -3.53 -12.81
CA GLY A 140 -18.16 -4.60 -12.22
C GLY A 140 -19.50 -4.79 -12.95
N GLY A 141 -19.67 -4.24 -14.15
CA GLY A 141 -20.84 -4.48 -14.99
C GLY A 141 -21.94 -3.43 -14.90
N GLY A 142 -21.58 -2.20 -14.53
CA GLY A 142 -22.48 -1.06 -14.56
C GLY A 142 -23.48 -0.99 -13.40
N LEU A 143 -23.41 -1.92 -12.45
CA LEU A 143 -24.24 -1.86 -11.25
C LEU A 143 -23.81 -0.66 -10.39
N LYS A 144 -24.78 0.21 -10.10
CA LYS A 144 -24.55 1.43 -9.32
C LYS A 144 -24.12 1.06 -7.90
N GLY A 145 -23.36 1.96 -7.27
CA GLY A 145 -22.95 1.81 -5.86
C GLY A 145 -21.79 0.85 -5.60
N LEU A 146 -21.32 0.08 -6.59
CA LEU A 146 -20.17 -0.81 -6.41
C LEU A 146 -18.86 -0.07 -6.18
N ASN A 147 -18.65 1.03 -6.89
CA ASN A 147 -17.43 1.82 -6.84
C ASN A 147 -17.80 3.28 -6.66
N THR A 148 -17.53 3.83 -5.48
CA THR A 148 -17.75 5.25 -5.18
C THR A 148 -16.50 5.86 -4.54
N ILE A 149 -16.51 7.18 -4.38
CA ILE A 149 -15.43 7.88 -3.66
C ILE A 149 -15.36 7.50 -2.18
N ASP A 150 -16.47 6.99 -1.62
CA ASP A 150 -16.63 6.66 -0.21
C ASP A 150 -16.42 5.18 0.10
N GLY A 151 -16.38 4.31 -0.92
CA GLY A 151 -16.11 2.90 -0.72
C GLY A 151 -16.22 2.03 -1.97
N ILE A 152 -15.74 0.80 -1.82
CA ILE A 152 -15.89 -0.29 -2.78
C ILE A 152 -16.78 -1.35 -2.16
N PHE A 153 -17.89 -1.66 -2.82
CA PHE A 153 -18.88 -2.62 -2.37
C PHE A 153 -18.96 -3.75 -3.39
N PRO A 154 -18.62 -5.00 -3.01
CA PRO A 154 -18.84 -6.14 -3.88
C PRO A 154 -20.33 -6.35 -4.17
N HIS A 155 -20.63 -7.06 -5.25
CA HIS A 155 -21.98 -7.23 -5.77
C HIS A 155 -23.01 -7.70 -4.74
N ALA A 156 -22.66 -8.65 -3.87
CA ALA A 156 -23.58 -9.17 -2.85
C ALA A 156 -23.96 -8.16 -1.76
N PHE A 157 -23.25 -7.03 -1.66
CA PHE A 157 -23.44 -6.00 -0.62
C PHE A 157 -24.21 -4.78 -1.13
N VAL A 158 -24.72 -4.83 -2.37
CA VAL A 158 -25.56 -3.77 -2.94
C VAL A 158 -26.83 -4.36 -3.55
N ASP A 159 -27.90 -3.55 -3.54
CA ASP A 159 -29.12 -3.90 -4.24
C ASP A 159 -29.10 -3.53 -5.73
N ALA A 160 -30.15 -3.89 -6.45
CA ALA A 160 -30.27 -3.62 -7.89
C ALA A 160 -30.26 -2.12 -8.22
N ASN A 161 -30.59 -1.26 -7.24
CA ASN A 161 -30.58 0.19 -7.37
C ASN A 161 -29.24 0.80 -6.90
N GLY A 162 -28.31 -0.03 -6.43
CA GLY A 162 -27.02 0.39 -5.88
C GLY A 162 -27.06 0.87 -4.44
N LYS A 163 -28.14 0.59 -3.70
CA LYS A 163 -28.22 0.88 -2.28
C LYS A 163 -27.45 -0.18 -1.50
N ARG A 164 -26.67 0.25 -0.51
CA ARG A 164 -25.91 -0.64 0.39
C ARG A 164 -26.85 -1.57 1.14
N LEU A 165 -26.45 -2.83 1.27
CA LEU A 165 -27.12 -3.86 2.04
C LEU A 165 -26.28 -4.18 3.28
N PRO A 166 -26.63 -3.67 4.48
CA PRO A 166 -25.86 -3.90 5.71
C PRO A 166 -25.70 -5.38 6.09
N ASN A 167 -26.67 -6.21 5.69
CA ASN A 167 -26.67 -7.66 5.86
C ASN A 167 -26.57 -8.39 4.50
N GLY A 168 -26.01 -7.72 3.49
CA GLY A 168 -25.67 -8.37 2.22
C GLY A 168 -24.44 -9.26 2.38
N GLY A 169 -24.32 -10.30 1.56
CA GLY A 169 -23.19 -11.23 1.59
C GLY A 169 -23.01 -11.96 2.94
N HIS A 170 -21.85 -12.60 3.09
CA HIS A 170 -21.45 -13.29 4.32
C HIS A 170 -20.40 -12.47 5.07
N LYS A 171 -20.22 -12.73 6.38
CA LYS A 171 -19.24 -12.02 7.22
C LYS A 171 -17.82 -12.54 7.04
N SER A 172 -17.67 -13.80 6.65
CA SER A 172 -16.40 -14.44 6.37
C SER A 172 -16.56 -15.46 5.24
N ILE A 173 -15.50 -15.72 4.50
CA ILE A 173 -15.46 -16.85 3.55
C ILE A 173 -15.62 -18.21 4.24
N ASN A 174 -15.36 -18.27 5.55
CA ASN A 174 -15.56 -19.47 6.37
C ASN A 174 -17.03 -19.78 6.64
N ASP A 175 -17.91 -18.78 6.50
CA ASP A 175 -19.36 -18.93 6.62
C ASP A 175 -19.99 -19.46 5.31
N ILE A 176 -19.20 -19.54 4.24
CA ILE A 176 -19.62 -19.96 2.91
C ILE A 176 -19.11 -21.40 2.69
N PRO A 177 -19.92 -22.30 2.10
CA PRO A 177 -19.42 -23.63 1.75
C PRO A 177 -18.23 -23.52 0.78
N TYR A 178 -17.18 -24.31 1.01
CA TYR A 178 -15.89 -24.23 0.33
C TYR A 178 -16.02 -24.26 -1.19
N GLN A 179 -16.86 -25.15 -1.72
CA GLN A 179 -17.10 -25.27 -3.15
C GLN A 179 -17.81 -24.04 -3.75
N ILE A 180 -18.65 -23.36 -2.95
CA ILE A 180 -19.25 -22.08 -3.34
C ILE A 180 -18.19 -20.98 -3.34
N THR A 181 -17.36 -20.91 -2.30
CA THR A 181 -16.23 -19.96 -2.22
C THR A 181 -15.28 -20.12 -3.41
N ARG A 182 -14.92 -21.37 -3.76
CA ARG A 182 -14.09 -21.69 -4.93
C ARG A 182 -14.72 -21.20 -6.23
N ARG A 183 -15.99 -21.56 -6.49
CA ARG A 183 -16.69 -21.12 -7.72
C ARG A 183 -16.85 -19.60 -7.77
N MET A 184 -17.11 -18.96 -6.64
CA MET A 184 -17.22 -17.50 -6.55
C MET A 184 -15.89 -16.80 -6.86
N ALA A 185 -14.77 -17.29 -6.32
CA ALA A 185 -13.45 -16.75 -6.60
C ALA A 185 -13.07 -16.94 -8.08
N MET A 186 -13.25 -18.16 -8.62
CA MET A 186 -13.01 -18.42 -10.04
C MET A 186 -13.89 -17.57 -10.95
N GLY A 187 -15.18 -17.45 -10.63
CA GLY A 187 -16.12 -16.62 -11.38
C GLY A 187 -15.70 -15.15 -11.37
N HIS A 188 -15.30 -14.62 -10.21
CA HIS A 188 -14.79 -13.25 -10.09
C HIS A 188 -13.56 -13.03 -10.97
N LEU A 189 -12.54 -13.88 -10.85
CA LEU A 189 -11.27 -13.75 -11.57
C LEU A 189 -11.43 -13.92 -13.10
N SER A 190 -12.36 -14.77 -13.54
CA SER A 190 -12.67 -14.94 -14.96
C SER A 190 -13.62 -13.89 -15.52
N GLY A 191 -14.08 -12.94 -14.70
CA GLY A 191 -15.05 -11.91 -15.10
C GLY A 191 -16.47 -12.44 -15.33
N GLN A 192 -16.77 -13.67 -14.89
CA GLN A 192 -18.12 -14.23 -14.94
C GLN A 192 -19.05 -13.43 -14.02
N ARG A 193 -20.31 -13.34 -14.44
CA ARG A 193 -21.36 -12.63 -13.71
C ARG A 193 -22.56 -13.54 -13.53
N PRO A 194 -22.59 -14.32 -12.43
CA PRO A 194 -23.75 -15.10 -12.07
C PRO A 194 -24.99 -14.22 -11.87
N ALA A 195 -26.17 -14.83 -11.95
CA ALA A 195 -27.42 -14.15 -11.57
C ALA A 195 -27.35 -13.71 -10.09
N ARG A 196 -28.09 -12.65 -9.73
CA ARG A 196 -28.02 -12.07 -8.37
C ARG A 196 -28.44 -13.03 -7.25
N ASN A 197 -29.32 -13.97 -7.55
CA ASN A 197 -29.77 -15.03 -6.64
C ASN A 197 -28.84 -16.24 -6.62
N ASP A 198 -27.79 -16.26 -7.42
CA ASP A 198 -26.81 -17.34 -7.42
C ASP A 198 -25.93 -17.25 -6.16
N PRO A 199 -25.69 -18.36 -5.44
CA PRO A 199 -24.82 -18.36 -4.26
C PRO A 199 -23.36 -17.95 -4.57
N THR A 200 -22.95 -17.97 -5.84
CA THR A 200 -21.63 -17.53 -6.32
C THR A 200 -21.60 -16.05 -6.74
N TYR A 201 -22.69 -15.30 -6.52
CA TYR A 201 -22.72 -13.86 -6.76
C TYR A 201 -21.63 -13.18 -5.92
N SER A 202 -20.79 -12.38 -6.60
CA SER A 202 -19.46 -12.09 -6.07
C SER A 202 -19.50 -11.26 -4.78
N GLN A 203 -18.74 -11.73 -3.79
CA GLN A 203 -18.47 -11.04 -2.53
C GLN A 203 -17.06 -10.44 -2.47
N PHE A 204 -16.33 -10.48 -3.60
CA PHE A 204 -14.95 -10.03 -3.69
C PHE A 204 -14.82 -8.73 -4.48
N SER A 205 -13.72 -8.02 -4.23
CA SER A 205 -13.20 -6.97 -5.09
C SER A 205 -11.70 -7.20 -5.34
N SER A 206 -11.24 -6.97 -6.57
CA SER A 206 -9.81 -7.06 -6.95
C SER A 206 -8.98 -5.84 -6.55
N TRP A 207 -7.78 -6.10 -6.05
CA TRP A 207 -6.77 -5.12 -5.63
C TRP A 207 -5.37 -5.59 -6.03
N ALA A 208 -4.38 -4.69 -5.99
CA ALA A 208 -3.00 -4.97 -6.35
C ALA A 208 -2.02 -4.36 -5.35
N ALA A 209 -0.85 -4.98 -5.18
CA ALA A 209 0.22 -4.45 -4.32
C ALA A 209 1.07 -3.36 -5.02
N THR A 210 0.87 -3.13 -6.32
CA THR A 210 1.65 -2.18 -7.12
C THR A 210 0.76 -1.11 -7.75
N PHE A 211 1.23 0.15 -7.68
CA PHE A 211 0.60 1.26 -8.37
C PHE A 211 0.77 1.18 -9.90
N ALA A 212 1.78 0.47 -10.43
CA ALA A 212 2.05 0.46 -11.87
C ALA A 212 0.83 -0.01 -12.68
N LEU A 213 0.29 -1.17 -12.29
CA LEU A 213 -0.92 -1.75 -12.87
C LEU A 213 -2.13 -0.81 -12.70
N VAL A 214 -2.28 -0.24 -11.51
CA VAL A 214 -3.42 0.60 -11.14
C VAL A 214 -3.43 1.92 -11.90
N LEU A 215 -2.29 2.58 -12.04
CA LEU A 215 -2.20 3.84 -12.80
C LEU A 215 -2.44 3.61 -14.28
N GLN A 216 -1.94 2.51 -14.84
CA GLN A 216 -2.21 2.18 -16.23
C GLN A 216 -3.70 1.88 -16.47
N TYR A 217 -4.31 1.06 -15.61
CA TYR A 217 -5.73 0.76 -15.72
C TYR A 217 -6.59 2.00 -15.49
N GLY A 218 -6.22 2.84 -14.52
CA GLY A 218 -6.88 4.11 -14.24
C GLY A 218 -6.89 5.06 -15.44
N HIS A 219 -5.78 5.14 -16.20
CA HIS A 219 -5.71 5.93 -17.43
C HIS A 219 -6.81 5.51 -18.42
N SER A 220 -6.98 4.20 -18.64
CA SER A 220 -8.02 3.66 -19.55
C SER A 220 -9.46 3.94 -19.08
N ARG A 221 -9.63 4.28 -17.79
CA ARG A 221 -10.93 4.54 -17.16
C ARG A 221 -11.20 6.02 -16.94
N ALA A 222 -10.26 6.92 -17.24
CA ALA A 222 -10.40 8.35 -16.95
C ALA A 222 -11.70 8.95 -17.52
N SER A 223 -12.02 8.66 -18.79
CA SER A 223 -13.25 9.13 -19.46
C SER A 223 -14.55 8.55 -18.89
N GLN A 224 -14.48 7.53 -18.04
CA GLN A 224 -15.63 6.87 -17.40
C GLN A 224 -15.79 7.28 -15.93
N GLY A 225 -15.18 8.39 -15.51
CA GLY A 225 -15.13 8.79 -14.11
C GLY A 225 -14.23 7.87 -13.29
N GLY A 226 -13.07 7.51 -13.85
CA GLY A 226 -12.12 6.61 -13.21
C GLY A 226 -11.67 7.09 -11.83
N LEU A 227 -11.44 6.15 -10.93
CA LEU A 227 -10.96 6.36 -9.56
C LEU A 227 -9.67 5.57 -9.37
N ILE A 228 -8.71 6.16 -8.67
CA ILE A 228 -7.58 5.47 -8.06
C ILE A 228 -7.86 5.33 -6.57
N CYS A 229 -7.81 4.10 -6.07
CA CYS A 229 -8.14 3.76 -4.71
C CYS A 229 -6.92 3.21 -3.97
N VAL A 230 -6.85 3.52 -2.69
CA VAL A 230 -5.89 2.99 -1.73
C VAL A 230 -6.67 2.44 -0.55
N LEU A 231 -6.27 1.27 -0.06
CA LEU A 231 -6.73 0.75 1.22
C LEU A 231 -5.57 0.57 2.18
N ASP A 232 -5.84 0.70 3.48
CA ASP A 232 -4.97 0.31 4.59
C ASP A 232 -5.61 -0.86 5.33
N ARG A 233 -5.04 -2.06 5.18
CA ARG A 233 -5.58 -3.31 5.74
C ARG A 233 -5.81 -3.25 7.24
N TYR A 234 -5.03 -2.45 7.97
CA TYR A 234 -5.10 -2.39 9.43
C TYR A 234 -6.24 -1.49 9.93
N ASN A 235 -6.78 -0.65 9.06
CA ASN A 235 -7.87 0.27 9.35
C ASN A 235 -9.17 -0.11 8.59
N LEU A 236 -9.26 -1.35 8.10
CA LEU A 236 -10.47 -1.89 7.47
C LEU A 236 -11.51 -2.34 8.50
N PRO A 237 -12.81 -2.40 8.12
CA PRO A 237 -13.82 -3.04 8.93
C PRO A 237 -13.43 -4.48 9.30
N LYS A 238 -13.77 -4.92 10.53
CA LYS A 238 -13.35 -6.23 11.08
C LYS A 238 -13.69 -7.44 10.20
N HIS A 239 -14.79 -7.35 9.44
CA HIS A 239 -15.28 -8.41 8.57
C HIS A 239 -14.69 -8.34 7.15
N THR A 240 -13.97 -7.29 6.81
CA THR A 240 -13.32 -7.12 5.52
C THR A 240 -11.97 -7.82 5.55
N LYS A 241 -11.83 -8.88 4.75
CA LYS A 241 -10.62 -9.72 4.73
C LYS A 241 -9.97 -9.68 3.36
N VAL A 242 -8.64 -9.73 3.36
CA VAL A 242 -7.82 -9.67 2.16
C VAL A 242 -7.12 -11.01 1.98
N TYR A 243 -7.15 -11.54 0.77
CA TYR A 243 -6.53 -12.80 0.40
C TYR A 243 -5.69 -12.62 -0.87
N HIS A 244 -4.51 -13.22 -0.92
CA HIS A 244 -3.64 -13.19 -2.09
C HIS A 244 -4.01 -14.35 -3.04
N CYS A 245 -4.14 -14.11 -4.34
CA CYS A 245 -4.60 -15.14 -5.27
C CYS A 245 -3.73 -16.41 -5.30
N PRO A 246 -2.39 -16.35 -5.24
CA PRO A 246 -1.53 -17.53 -5.11
C PRO A 246 -1.76 -18.34 -3.81
N ASP A 247 -2.05 -17.68 -2.69
CA ASP A 247 -2.45 -18.37 -1.45
C ASP A 247 -3.82 -19.05 -1.63
N MET A 248 -4.77 -18.36 -2.26
CA MET A 248 -6.09 -18.92 -2.58
C MET A 248 -5.98 -20.14 -3.51
N MET A 249 -5.08 -20.09 -4.49
CA MET A 249 -4.79 -21.21 -5.39
C MET A 249 -4.21 -22.40 -4.61
N ARG A 250 -3.25 -22.17 -3.72
CA ARG A 250 -2.71 -23.21 -2.82
C ARG A 250 -3.78 -23.81 -1.91
N ALA A 251 -4.74 -23.00 -1.47
CA ALA A 251 -5.90 -23.47 -0.72
C ALA A 251 -6.97 -24.15 -1.61
N GLY A 252 -6.77 -24.23 -2.93
CA GLY A 252 -7.67 -24.86 -3.90
C GLY A 252 -8.91 -24.03 -4.27
N LEU A 253 -8.92 -22.72 -3.97
CA LEU A 253 -10.05 -21.83 -4.24
C LEU A 253 -10.04 -21.18 -5.63
N CYS A 254 -8.91 -21.22 -6.34
CA CYS A 254 -8.81 -20.80 -7.75
C CYS A 254 -7.80 -21.65 -8.51
N ASP A 255 -7.87 -21.61 -9.85
CA ASP A 255 -7.06 -22.44 -10.76
C ASP A 255 -5.94 -21.67 -11.46
N SER A 256 -5.86 -20.36 -11.22
CA SER A 256 -4.83 -19.49 -11.79
C SER A 256 -4.29 -18.59 -10.67
N PRO A 257 -2.96 -18.36 -10.63
CA PRO A 257 -2.35 -17.70 -9.50
C PRO A 257 -2.61 -16.20 -9.45
N TYR A 258 -2.82 -15.52 -10.59
CA TYR A 258 -2.99 -14.06 -10.69
C TYR A 258 -2.07 -13.30 -9.71
N ASP A 259 -0.75 -13.45 -9.88
CA ASP A 259 0.25 -13.11 -8.85
C ASP A 259 0.21 -11.66 -8.34
N HIS A 260 -0.28 -10.73 -9.16
CA HIS A 260 -0.44 -9.31 -8.80
C HIS A 260 -1.72 -9.01 -8.01
N GLU A 261 -2.67 -9.94 -7.99
CA GLU A 261 -4.05 -9.71 -7.57
C GLU A 261 -4.32 -10.21 -6.15
N TYR A 262 -5.04 -9.38 -5.41
CA TYR A 262 -5.55 -9.64 -4.08
C TYR A 262 -7.07 -9.52 -4.12
N LEU A 263 -7.77 -10.51 -3.59
CA LEU A 263 -9.21 -10.46 -3.42
C LEU A 263 -9.55 -9.97 -2.03
N VAL A 264 -10.30 -8.88 -1.97
CA VAL A 264 -10.87 -8.36 -0.72
C VAL A 264 -12.31 -8.82 -0.62
N HIS A 265 -12.60 -9.66 0.39
CA HIS A 265 -13.94 -10.10 0.76
C HIS A 265 -14.62 -9.02 1.60
N GLY A 266 -15.80 -8.61 1.19
CA GLY A 266 -16.61 -7.61 1.91
C GLY A 266 -16.40 -6.16 1.46
N PRO A 267 -17.19 -5.22 2.03
CA PRO A 267 -17.07 -3.79 1.76
C PRO A 267 -15.73 -3.19 2.19
N VAL A 268 -15.22 -2.25 1.41
CA VAL A 268 -14.02 -1.46 1.72
C VAL A 268 -14.46 0.00 1.87
N GLU A 269 -14.45 0.51 3.09
CA GLU A 269 -14.90 1.88 3.42
C GLU A 269 -14.27 2.35 4.75
N GLY A 270 -14.53 3.62 5.10
CA GLY A 270 -14.07 4.22 6.35
C GLY A 270 -12.64 4.74 6.29
N GLU A 271 -12.00 4.86 7.46
CA GLU A 271 -10.66 5.47 7.60
C GLU A 271 -9.55 4.70 6.87
N GLY A 272 -9.72 3.38 6.69
CA GLY A 272 -8.81 2.54 5.93
C GLY A 272 -9.01 2.60 4.42
N PHE A 273 -9.78 3.54 3.88
CA PHE A 273 -10.04 3.67 2.45
C PHE A 273 -9.97 5.11 1.96
N LYS A 274 -9.37 5.29 0.78
CA LYS A 274 -9.43 6.55 0.03
C LYS A 274 -9.56 6.26 -1.45
N ALA A 275 -10.40 7.04 -2.13
CA ALA A 275 -10.44 7.10 -3.59
C ALA A 275 -10.28 8.54 -4.08
N VAL A 276 -9.54 8.71 -5.17
CA VAL A 276 -9.31 9.99 -5.83
C VAL A 276 -9.70 9.86 -7.30
N PRO A 277 -10.45 10.83 -7.87
CA PRO A 277 -10.72 10.86 -9.31
C PRO A 277 -9.42 10.90 -10.12
N VAL A 278 -9.30 10.03 -11.13
CA VAL A 278 -8.15 10.01 -12.04
C VAL A 278 -7.93 11.39 -12.67
N GLN A 279 -9.01 12.09 -13.01
CA GLN A 279 -8.94 13.43 -13.59
C GLN A 279 -8.22 14.45 -12.68
N ALA A 280 -8.44 14.41 -11.37
CA ALA A 280 -7.74 15.31 -10.45
C ALA A 280 -6.22 15.07 -10.47
N LEU A 281 -5.81 13.79 -10.57
CA LEU A 281 -4.40 13.42 -10.69
C LEU A 281 -3.81 13.82 -12.05
N LEU A 282 -4.62 13.73 -13.12
CA LEU A 282 -4.24 14.17 -14.47
C LEU A 282 -3.97 15.67 -14.52
N ASP A 283 -4.84 16.47 -13.92
CA ASP A 283 -4.74 17.93 -13.90
C ASP A 283 -3.47 18.39 -13.15
N LEU A 284 -3.01 17.60 -12.17
CA LEU A 284 -1.73 17.80 -11.47
C LEU A 284 -0.51 17.25 -12.23
N GLY A 285 -0.70 16.63 -13.39
CA GLY A 285 0.37 16.16 -14.27
C GLY A 285 0.91 14.77 -13.93
N LEU A 286 0.12 13.87 -13.33
CA LEU A 286 0.56 12.52 -12.93
C LEU A 286 1.36 11.78 -14.02
N TYR A 287 0.84 11.65 -15.24
CA TYR A 287 1.53 10.92 -16.32
C TYR A 287 2.66 11.70 -17.00
N THR A 288 2.81 12.99 -16.68
CA THR A 288 3.98 13.78 -17.06
C THR A 288 5.15 13.46 -16.12
N GLU A 289 4.87 13.32 -14.82
CA GLU A 289 5.89 13.04 -13.81
C GLU A 289 6.26 11.55 -13.74
N ILE A 290 5.36 10.65 -14.15
CA ILE A 290 5.57 9.20 -14.18
C ILE A 290 5.27 8.64 -15.59
N PRO A 291 6.09 8.94 -16.60
CA PRO A 291 5.82 8.52 -17.97
C PRO A 291 5.92 6.99 -18.15
N CYS A 292 6.61 6.27 -17.25
CA CYS A 292 6.78 4.82 -17.36
C CYS A 292 5.48 4.03 -17.25
N VAL A 293 4.40 4.59 -16.69
CA VAL A 293 3.09 3.92 -16.54
C VAL A 293 2.08 4.30 -17.64
N GLN A 294 2.50 5.01 -18.69
CA GLN A 294 1.64 5.32 -19.82
C GLN A 294 1.22 4.06 -20.61
N PRO A 295 0.04 4.02 -21.26
CA PRO A 295 -0.50 2.80 -21.87
C PRO A 295 0.40 2.08 -22.87
N HIS A 296 1.37 2.75 -23.51
CA HIS A 296 2.31 2.11 -24.44
C HIS A 296 3.30 1.15 -23.75
N SER A 297 3.46 1.23 -22.42
CA SER A 297 4.28 0.31 -21.62
C SER A 297 3.46 -0.84 -21.01
N ALA A 298 2.19 -0.99 -21.42
CA ALA A 298 1.19 -1.90 -20.85
C ALA A 298 1.63 -3.34 -20.61
N ARG A 299 2.47 -3.87 -21.50
CA ARG A 299 2.76 -5.31 -21.56
C ARG A 299 3.47 -5.83 -20.30
N TYR A 300 4.12 -4.96 -19.55
CA TYR A 300 5.00 -5.36 -18.45
C TYR A 300 4.31 -5.38 -17.08
N TRP A 301 3.11 -4.81 -16.95
CA TRP A 301 2.51 -4.55 -15.63
C TRP A 301 1.47 -5.58 -15.19
N TRP A 302 1.08 -6.51 -16.08
CA TRP A 302 0.08 -7.57 -15.80
C TRP A 302 0.69 -8.88 -15.29
N GLY A 303 2.01 -8.94 -15.17
CA GLY A 303 2.72 -10.13 -14.72
C GLY A 303 4.11 -9.80 -14.19
N PRO A 304 4.81 -10.80 -13.66
CA PRO A 304 6.16 -10.61 -13.15
C PRO A 304 7.10 -10.16 -14.28
N ILE A 305 7.95 -9.16 -13.99
CA ILE A 305 9.03 -8.72 -14.86
C ILE A 305 10.34 -9.27 -14.29
N PRO A 306 11.06 -10.15 -15.02
CA PRO A 306 12.39 -10.57 -14.61
C PRO A 306 13.31 -9.37 -14.40
N GLN A 307 14.12 -9.39 -13.34
CA GLN A 307 15.02 -8.28 -12.99
C GLN A 307 15.86 -7.81 -14.18
N ARG A 308 16.42 -8.72 -14.98
CA ARG A 308 17.21 -8.39 -16.17
C ARG A 308 16.42 -7.57 -17.20
N ASP A 309 15.17 -7.95 -17.42
CA ASP A 309 14.31 -7.29 -18.41
C ASP A 309 13.87 -5.92 -17.89
N TRP A 310 13.58 -5.82 -16.59
CA TRP A 310 13.35 -4.55 -15.91
C TRP A 310 14.54 -3.59 -16.07
N GLU A 311 15.76 -4.08 -15.86
CA GLU A 311 16.97 -3.27 -15.98
C GLU A 311 17.28 -2.82 -17.42
N SER A 312 16.89 -3.64 -18.40
CA SER A 312 17.03 -3.33 -19.82
C SER A 312 16.00 -2.30 -20.30
N LEU A 313 14.75 -2.45 -19.84
CA LEU A 313 13.62 -1.62 -20.27
C LEU A 313 13.59 -0.25 -19.59
N PHE A 314 14.04 -0.17 -18.34
CA PHE A 314 13.91 1.03 -17.51
C PHE A 314 15.30 1.52 -17.09
N PRO A 315 15.77 2.68 -17.59
CA PRO A 315 17.04 3.25 -17.17
C PRO A 315 16.96 3.72 -15.72
N ALA A 316 18.04 3.51 -14.97
CA ALA A 316 18.11 3.93 -13.57
C ALA A 316 18.20 5.47 -13.48
N LYS A 317 17.21 6.08 -12.82
CA LYS A 317 17.10 7.51 -12.60
C LYS A 317 17.60 7.91 -11.23
N GLU A 318 18.11 9.14 -11.12
CA GLU A 318 18.43 9.74 -9.84
C GLU A 318 17.17 10.26 -9.13
N PHE A 319 17.29 10.46 -7.83
CA PHE A 319 16.24 11.08 -7.02
C PHE A 319 16.27 12.59 -7.24
N SER A 320 15.22 13.13 -7.87
CA SER A 320 15.12 14.56 -8.15
C SER A 320 14.19 15.22 -7.13
N GLU A 321 14.72 16.17 -6.35
CA GLU A 321 13.94 16.97 -5.40
C GLU A 321 12.74 17.66 -6.08
N LYS A 322 12.94 18.17 -7.30
CA LYS A 322 11.88 18.80 -8.09
C LYS A 322 10.76 17.82 -8.43
N GLN A 323 11.12 16.60 -8.87
CA GLN A 323 10.13 15.55 -9.19
C GLN A 323 9.38 15.12 -7.93
N VAL A 324 10.10 14.87 -6.84
CA VAL A 324 9.51 14.42 -5.56
C VAL A 324 8.54 15.45 -5.02
N LYS A 325 8.86 16.75 -5.06
CA LYS A 325 7.95 17.83 -4.65
C LYS A 325 6.67 17.87 -5.49
N LYS A 326 6.74 17.58 -6.80
CA LYS A 326 5.54 17.50 -7.64
C LYS A 326 4.72 16.25 -7.35
N LEU A 327 5.37 15.10 -7.22
CA LEU A 327 4.73 13.85 -6.83
C LEU A 327 4.07 13.95 -5.46
N ARG A 328 4.67 14.70 -4.53
CA ARG A 328 4.08 14.97 -3.21
C ARG A 328 2.75 15.68 -3.34
N LYS A 329 2.66 16.75 -4.15
CA LYS A 329 1.39 17.45 -4.42
C LYS A 329 0.31 16.52 -4.97
N ILE A 330 0.69 15.57 -5.83
CA ILE A 330 -0.25 14.58 -6.37
C ILE A 330 -0.67 13.59 -5.27
N ALA A 331 0.27 13.16 -4.41
CA ALA A 331 -0.01 12.25 -3.32
C ALA A 331 -0.90 12.89 -2.23
N ASP A 332 -0.82 14.20 -2.02
CA ASP A 332 -1.63 14.94 -1.05
C ASP A 332 -3.14 14.86 -1.35
N GLU A 333 -3.55 14.60 -2.59
CA GLU A 333 -4.96 14.35 -2.96
C GLU A 333 -5.54 13.11 -2.24
N PHE A 334 -4.68 12.18 -1.82
CA PHE A 334 -5.08 11.02 -1.04
C PHE A 334 -5.23 11.34 0.46
N GLY A 335 -4.91 12.56 0.89
CA GLY A 335 -4.99 13.03 2.27
C GLY A 335 -3.82 12.55 3.15
N GLU A 336 -3.66 13.16 4.31
CA GLU A 336 -2.51 12.95 5.21
C GLU A 336 -2.27 11.48 5.58
N ALA A 337 -3.35 10.69 5.75
CA ALA A 337 -3.27 9.28 6.10
C ALA A 337 -2.64 8.41 5.00
N PHE A 338 -2.74 8.83 3.73
CA PHE A 338 -2.29 8.04 2.58
C PHE A 338 -1.21 8.74 1.74
N ALA A 339 -0.93 10.03 1.95
CA ALA A 339 0.04 10.78 1.15
C ALA A 339 1.42 10.13 1.16
N LEU A 340 1.92 9.68 2.32
CA LEU A 340 3.23 9.05 2.43
C LEU A 340 3.35 7.71 1.68
N PRO A 341 2.49 6.69 1.92
CA PRO A 341 2.59 5.43 1.19
C PRO A 341 2.37 5.60 -0.32
N VAL A 342 1.52 6.54 -0.73
CA VAL A 342 1.29 6.86 -2.16
C VAL A 342 2.50 7.53 -2.78
N LEU A 343 3.08 8.53 -2.12
CA LEU A 343 4.30 9.19 -2.59
C LEU A 343 5.46 8.20 -2.72
N ALA A 344 5.66 7.34 -1.71
CA ALA A 344 6.68 6.30 -1.74
C ALA A 344 6.49 5.37 -2.95
N ALA A 345 5.25 4.97 -3.24
CA ALA A 345 4.97 4.16 -4.41
C ALA A 345 5.26 4.93 -5.71
N PHE A 346 4.80 6.17 -5.87
CA PHE A 346 5.06 6.98 -7.05
C PHE A 346 6.54 7.14 -7.36
N VAL A 347 7.35 7.47 -6.35
CA VAL A 347 8.79 7.65 -6.57
C VAL A 347 9.47 6.35 -6.95
N THR A 348 8.97 5.18 -6.53
CA THR A 348 9.60 3.88 -6.79
C THR A 348 9.09 3.16 -8.04
N LEU A 349 8.08 3.70 -8.73
CA LEU A 349 7.65 3.22 -10.06
C LEU A 349 8.74 3.37 -11.11
N ASP A 350 9.47 4.49 -11.08
CA ASP A 350 10.69 4.65 -11.85
C ASP A 350 11.82 3.82 -11.22
N ARG A 351 12.62 3.13 -12.04
CA ARG A 351 13.85 2.48 -11.56
C ARG A 351 14.79 3.54 -11.00
N ARG A 352 15.16 3.43 -9.73
CA ARG A 352 16.09 4.33 -9.05
C ARG A 352 17.50 3.76 -9.02
N LYS A 353 18.49 4.65 -9.00
CA LYS A 353 19.88 4.27 -8.74
C LYS A 353 20.00 3.86 -7.27
N LEU A 354 20.43 2.63 -7.04
CA LEU A 354 20.73 2.09 -5.72
C LEU A 354 22.24 1.87 -5.60
N ASP A 355 22.75 1.82 -4.37
CA ASP A 355 24.13 1.46 -4.10
C ASP A 355 24.39 -0.03 -4.37
N LYS A 356 25.64 -0.46 -4.19
CA LYS A 356 26.06 -1.87 -4.36
C LYS A 356 25.36 -2.86 -3.43
N ASN A 357 24.71 -2.38 -2.37
CA ASN A 357 23.95 -3.18 -1.41
C ASN A 357 22.44 -3.13 -1.70
N GLY A 358 22.01 -2.51 -2.80
CA GLY A 358 20.60 -2.33 -3.13
C GLY A 358 19.89 -1.27 -2.29
N LYS A 359 20.61 -0.30 -1.72
CA LYS A 359 20.05 0.74 -0.85
C LYS A 359 20.05 2.12 -1.52
N PHE A 360 19.10 2.95 -1.13
CA PHE A 360 19.08 4.37 -1.48
C PHE A 360 20.27 5.09 -0.84
N SER A 361 20.82 6.08 -1.55
CA SER A 361 21.89 6.90 -0.99
C SER A 361 21.36 7.80 0.14
N SER A 362 22.23 8.23 1.05
CA SER A 362 21.84 9.16 2.13
C SER A 362 21.26 10.46 1.58
N LYS A 363 21.71 10.90 0.40
CA LYS A 363 21.17 12.09 -0.28
C LYS A 363 19.72 11.86 -0.73
N ASP A 364 19.44 10.72 -1.34
CA ASP A 364 18.09 10.40 -1.83
C ASP A 364 17.11 10.24 -0.66
N LEU A 365 17.56 9.58 0.42
CA LEU A 365 16.79 9.47 1.65
C LEU A 365 16.51 10.82 2.29
N GLN A 366 17.48 11.74 2.30
CA GLN A 366 17.26 13.10 2.81
C GLN A 366 16.21 13.84 1.97
N ILE A 367 16.32 13.80 0.64
CA ILE A 367 15.33 14.45 -0.25
C ILE A 367 13.93 13.91 0.01
N PHE A 368 13.80 12.58 0.18
CA PHE A 368 12.51 11.97 0.48
C PHE A 368 12.00 12.35 1.87
N ALA A 369 12.86 12.30 2.89
CA ALA A 369 12.53 12.64 4.27
C ALA A 369 12.08 14.10 4.39
N ASP A 370 12.78 15.04 3.74
CA ASP A 370 12.38 16.46 3.68
C ASP A 370 11.01 16.63 3.03
N ALA A 371 10.70 15.82 2.01
CA ALA A 371 9.42 15.87 1.32
C ALA A 371 8.26 15.27 2.13
N VAL A 372 8.51 14.62 3.26
CA VAL A 372 7.50 14.00 4.13
C VAL A 372 7.66 14.39 5.60
N GLU A 373 8.41 15.45 5.89
CA GLU A 373 8.75 15.87 7.25
C GLU A 373 7.53 16.18 8.12
N ASP A 374 6.44 16.61 7.50
CA ASP A 374 5.15 16.96 8.09
C ASP A 374 4.22 15.76 8.29
N LEU A 375 4.56 14.59 7.73
CA LEU A 375 3.75 13.39 7.78
C LEU A 375 4.20 12.44 8.90
N TYR A 376 3.23 11.71 9.46
CA TYR A 376 3.54 10.62 10.37
C TYR A 376 4.18 9.45 9.61
N VAL A 377 5.30 8.93 10.14
CA VAL A 377 6.01 7.76 9.59
C VAL A 377 5.85 6.58 10.55
N PRO A 378 4.97 5.62 10.25
CA PRO A 378 4.84 4.39 11.02
C PRO A 378 6.17 3.64 11.14
N GLU A 379 6.60 3.33 12.37
CA GLU A 379 7.79 2.50 12.64
C GLU A 379 7.66 1.11 12.00
N GLU A 380 6.43 0.62 11.81
CA GLU A 380 6.11 -0.65 11.19
C GLU A 380 6.64 -0.78 9.76
N PHE A 381 6.87 0.33 9.06
CA PHE A 381 7.47 0.34 7.73
C PHE A 381 8.88 -0.22 7.68
N GLY A 382 9.61 -0.19 8.79
CA GLY A 382 10.93 -0.81 8.94
C GLY A 382 10.88 -2.29 9.33
N THR A 383 9.69 -2.90 9.41
CA THR A 383 9.49 -4.24 10.00
C THR A 383 8.78 -5.21 9.05
N GLU A 384 8.51 -6.42 9.53
CA GLU A 384 7.69 -7.42 8.83
C GLU A 384 6.25 -6.94 8.59
N LYS A 385 5.80 -5.87 9.26
CA LYS A 385 4.50 -5.24 9.00
C LYS A 385 4.55 -4.08 7.99
N SER A 386 5.61 -4.03 7.17
CA SER A 386 5.80 -3.00 6.15
C SER A 386 4.74 -3.07 5.04
N ILE A 387 4.76 -2.07 4.16
CA ILE A 387 3.86 -1.97 2.99
C ILE A 387 3.95 -3.22 2.13
N VAL A 388 5.09 -3.92 2.10
CA VAL A 388 5.25 -5.18 1.36
C VAL A 388 6.19 -6.07 2.17
N GLN A 389 5.77 -7.28 2.49
CA GLN A 389 6.65 -8.26 3.10
C GLN A 389 7.59 -8.86 2.05
N PRO A 390 8.90 -9.00 2.33
CA PRO A 390 9.85 -9.68 1.44
C PRO A 390 9.42 -11.12 1.07
N ALA A 391 8.69 -11.79 1.98
CA ALA A 391 8.18 -13.14 1.79
C ALA A 391 6.67 -13.23 1.47
N GLY A 392 5.93 -12.12 1.57
CA GLY A 392 4.46 -12.10 1.57
C GLY A 392 3.79 -11.48 0.34
N VAL A 393 4.61 -10.98 -0.58
CA VAL A 393 4.25 -10.67 -1.96
C VAL A 393 5.26 -11.38 -2.83
N TYR A 394 4.87 -11.73 -4.05
CA TYR A 394 5.80 -12.14 -5.09
C TYR A 394 6.72 -10.97 -5.49
N VAL A 395 7.50 -10.39 -4.54
CA VAL A 395 8.44 -9.27 -4.77
C VAL A 395 9.49 -9.65 -5.81
N GLN A 396 9.76 -10.95 -5.96
CA GLN A 396 10.65 -11.51 -6.96
C GLN A 396 10.24 -11.14 -8.40
N GLY A 397 8.95 -10.90 -8.66
CA GLY A 397 8.44 -10.50 -9.97
C GLY A 397 8.22 -8.99 -10.15
N TYR A 398 8.33 -8.18 -9.10
CA TYR A 398 7.95 -6.76 -9.14
C TYR A 398 9.06 -5.87 -8.56
N PRO A 399 10.11 -5.54 -9.35
CA PRO A 399 11.26 -4.77 -8.86
C PRO A 399 10.94 -3.37 -8.31
N MET A 400 9.86 -2.73 -8.76
CA MET A 400 9.40 -1.46 -8.16
C MET A 400 8.92 -1.64 -6.72
N VAL A 401 8.28 -2.77 -6.43
CA VAL A 401 7.77 -3.12 -5.10
C VAL A 401 8.96 -3.40 -4.17
N ALA A 402 10.02 -4.05 -4.64
CA ALA A 402 11.26 -4.20 -3.87
C ALA A 402 11.88 -2.84 -3.50
N GLN A 403 11.96 -1.92 -4.46
CA GLN A 403 12.46 -0.56 -4.22
C GLN A 403 11.59 0.22 -3.23
N LEU A 404 10.26 0.07 -3.31
CA LEU A 404 9.33 0.65 -2.34
C LEU A 404 9.65 0.22 -0.91
N VAL A 405 9.88 -1.08 -0.69
CA VAL A 405 10.25 -1.60 0.64
C VAL A 405 11.55 -0.98 1.14
N GLU A 406 12.58 -0.94 0.29
CA GLU A 406 13.89 -0.43 0.70
C GLU A 406 13.86 1.07 0.97
N LEU A 407 13.05 1.84 0.24
CA LEU A 407 12.85 3.27 0.51
C LEU A 407 12.24 3.49 1.90
N LEU A 408 11.18 2.75 2.22
CA LEU A 408 10.46 2.90 3.49
C LEU A 408 11.27 2.42 4.69
N LYS A 409 12.01 1.30 4.54
CA LYS A 409 12.99 0.87 5.54
C LYS A 409 14.06 1.93 5.75
N GLY A 410 14.59 2.49 4.66
CA GLY A 410 15.59 3.56 4.70
C GLY A 410 15.07 4.81 5.40
N LEU A 411 13.81 5.20 5.15
CA LEU A 411 13.17 6.33 5.83
C LEU A 411 13.05 6.09 7.35
N VAL A 412 12.57 4.92 7.77
CA VAL A 412 12.48 4.58 9.20
C VAL A 412 13.86 4.57 9.86
N GLU A 413 14.88 4.01 9.19
CA GLU A 413 16.26 4.04 9.69
C GLU A 413 16.84 5.46 9.78
N HIS A 414 16.46 6.35 8.86
CA HIS A 414 16.89 7.75 8.84
C HIS A 414 16.26 8.54 9.98
N GLN A 415 14.95 8.39 10.21
CA GLN A 415 14.20 9.17 11.19
C GLN A 415 14.38 8.68 12.63
N TYR A 416 14.42 7.38 12.84
CA TYR A 416 14.47 6.78 14.18
C TYR A 416 15.84 6.16 14.52
N GLY A 417 16.78 6.18 13.57
CA GLY A 417 18.10 5.57 13.69
C GLY A 417 18.10 4.06 13.41
N ARG A 418 19.32 3.51 13.20
CA ARG A 418 19.55 2.08 12.86
C ARG A 418 19.05 1.08 13.91
N GLY A 419 18.61 1.54 15.09
CA GLY A 419 18.29 0.74 16.26
C GLY A 419 16.84 0.27 16.39
N VAL A 420 15.87 0.78 15.63
CA VAL A 420 14.44 0.41 15.81
C VAL A 420 14.18 -1.09 15.61
N ARG A 421 14.87 -1.73 14.66
CA ARG A 421 14.81 -3.19 14.47
C ARG A 421 15.32 -3.97 15.70
N ALA A 422 16.36 -3.46 16.37
CA ALA A 422 16.93 -4.08 17.56
C ALA A 422 16.12 -3.75 18.82
N ALA A 423 15.58 -2.54 18.93
CA ALA A 423 14.75 -2.10 20.04
C ALA A 423 13.39 -2.81 20.03
N ARG A 424 12.81 -3.06 18.86
CA ARG A 424 11.59 -3.86 18.72
C ARG A 424 11.82 -5.35 18.96
N ARG A 425 12.93 -5.94 18.47
CA ARG A 425 13.29 -7.32 18.86
C ARG A 425 13.41 -7.45 20.37
N ARG A 426 14.14 -6.54 21.03
CA ARG A 426 14.25 -6.51 22.49
C ARG A 426 12.91 -6.30 23.18
N ARG A 427 12.03 -5.44 22.66
CA ARG A 427 10.73 -5.17 23.28
C ARG A 427 9.74 -6.33 23.11
N ILE A 428 9.72 -6.97 21.93
CA ILE A 428 8.94 -8.20 21.68
C ILE A 428 9.49 -9.35 22.53
N GLU A 429 10.81 -9.56 22.58
CA GLU A 429 11.45 -10.54 23.46
C GLU A 429 11.09 -10.29 24.94
N VAL A 430 11.10 -9.03 25.39
CA VAL A 430 10.70 -8.67 26.76
C VAL A 430 9.21 -8.88 27.02
N GLU A 431 8.33 -8.56 26.06
CA GLU A 431 6.87 -8.75 26.20
C GLU A 431 6.48 -10.23 26.16
N ASP A 432 7.12 -11.03 25.30
CA ASP A 432 6.93 -12.49 25.25
C ASP A 432 7.51 -13.19 26.49
N LEU A 433 8.71 -12.79 26.95
CA LEU A 433 9.27 -13.27 28.22
C LEU A 433 8.41 -12.88 29.42
N SER A 434 7.85 -11.67 29.44
CA SER A 434 6.93 -11.22 30.51
C SER A 434 5.62 -12.01 30.48
N ARG A 435 5.14 -12.42 29.30
CA ARG A 435 3.94 -13.24 29.15
C ARG A 435 4.20 -14.71 29.55
N GLU A 436 5.38 -15.26 29.25
CA GLU A 436 5.81 -16.58 29.70
C GLU A 436 6.06 -16.62 31.23
N LEU A 437 6.71 -15.60 31.79
CA LEU A 437 6.90 -15.47 33.24
C LEU A 437 5.59 -15.22 33.99
N GLY A 438 4.66 -14.46 33.41
CA GLY A 438 3.31 -14.29 33.94
C GLY A 438 2.48 -15.58 33.91
N ALA A 439 2.72 -16.46 32.93
CA ALA A 439 2.09 -17.78 32.84
C ALA A 439 2.67 -18.80 33.83
N LEU A 440 3.86 -18.55 34.39
CA LEU A 440 4.52 -19.41 35.37
C LEU A 440 4.11 -19.16 36.83
N ALA A 441 3.16 -18.24 37.08
CA ALA A 441 2.53 -18.00 38.39
C ALA A 441 3.50 -18.08 39.58
N LEU A 442 4.61 -17.33 39.53
CA LEU A 442 5.50 -17.20 40.68
C LEU A 442 4.79 -16.37 41.77
N PRO A 443 4.83 -16.80 43.04
CA PRO A 443 4.09 -16.16 44.11
C PRO A 443 4.59 -14.72 44.32
N GLU A 444 3.65 -13.77 44.27
CA GLU A 444 3.88 -12.37 44.60
C GLU A 444 4.47 -12.28 46.02
N LYS A 445 5.76 -11.95 46.11
CA LYS A 445 6.36 -11.59 47.40
C LYS A 445 5.78 -10.23 47.80
N LYS A 446 4.97 -10.26 48.86
CA LYS A 446 4.53 -9.10 49.64
C LYS A 446 5.69 -8.12 49.83
N SER A 447 5.46 -6.88 49.42
CA SER A 447 6.33 -5.74 49.67
C SER A 447 6.54 -5.57 51.18
N VAL A 448 7.76 -5.82 51.66
CA VAL A 448 8.21 -5.36 52.96
C VAL A 448 8.81 -3.97 52.74
N ASP A 449 8.14 -2.99 53.33
CA ASP A 449 8.52 -1.59 53.36
C ASP A 449 9.73 -1.41 54.29
N LEU A 450 10.89 -1.07 53.74
CA LEU A 450 12.05 -0.64 54.51
C LEU A 450 12.68 0.55 53.78
N GLY A 451 12.38 1.74 54.30
CA GLY A 451 12.99 2.99 53.89
C GLY A 451 14.51 2.95 54.11
N GLY A 452 15.25 3.33 53.07
CA GLY A 452 16.69 3.48 53.14
C GLY A 452 17.27 3.82 51.77
N ARG A 453 17.77 5.05 51.63
CA ARG A 453 18.66 5.47 50.54
C ARG A 453 19.73 4.40 50.30
N LEU A 454 19.90 3.97 49.05
CA LEU A 454 21.22 3.63 48.50
C LEU A 454 21.15 3.59 46.96
N SER A 455 22.10 4.31 46.38
CA SER A 455 22.49 4.29 44.98
C SER A 455 23.22 2.99 44.68
N THR A 456 22.85 2.28 43.62
CA THR A 456 23.75 1.33 42.95
C THR A 456 23.44 1.22 41.46
N SER A 457 24.40 1.69 40.66
CA SER A 457 24.72 1.16 39.34
C SER A 457 25.10 -0.33 39.45
N ILE A 458 24.55 -1.19 38.60
CA ILE A 458 25.05 -2.56 38.44
C ILE A 458 25.38 -2.79 36.97
N ALA A 459 26.68 -2.95 36.72
CA ALA A 459 27.28 -3.48 35.51
C ALA A 459 27.36 -5.01 35.64
N PHE A 460 27.00 -5.73 34.60
CA PHE A 460 27.17 -7.19 34.53
C PHE A 460 28.60 -7.51 34.07
N GLY A 461 29.42 -7.99 35.00
CA GLY A 461 30.67 -8.68 34.74
C GLY A 461 30.44 -10.19 34.81
N VAL A 462 30.89 -10.90 33.79
CA VAL A 462 30.93 -12.37 33.71
C VAL A 462 32.23 -12.83 34.38
N SER A 463 32.14 -13.78 35.32
CA SER A 463 33.30 -14.46 35.88
C SER A 463 33.14 -15.96 35.69
N ASP A 464 34.19 -16.55 35.14
CA ASP A 464 34.38 -17.96 34.84
C ASP A 464 34.27 -18.86 36.08
N VAL A 465 33.69 -20.05 35.89
CA VAL A 465 33.68 -21.13 36.88
C VAL A 465 34.90 -22.01 36.66
N VAL A 466 35.73 -22.08 37.70
CA VAL A 466 36.88 -22.99 37.82
C VAL A 466 36.37 -24.40 38.12
N VAL A 467 36.83 -25.37 37.35
CA VAL A 467 36.72 -26.81 37.60
C VAL A 467 37.72 -27.20 38.69
N ALA A 468 37.26 -27.86 39.74
CA ALA A 468 38.11 -28.57 40.69
C ALA A 468 37.79 -30.07 40.64
N ALA A 469 38.86 -30.86 40.53
CA ALA A 469 38.85 -32.31 40.51
C ALA A 469 38.55 -32.91 41.88
N GLY A 470 37.88 -34.07 41.85
CA GLY A 470 37.62 -34.98 42.97
C GLY A 470 36.99 -36.25 42.43
#